data_AF-A0A944EJY9-F1
#
_entry.id   AF-A0A944EJY9-F1
#
_cell.length_a   1.000
_cell.length_b   1.000
_cell.length_c   1.000
_cell.angle_alpha   90.00
_cell.angle_beta   90.00
_cell.angle_gamma   90.00
#
_symmetry.space_group_name_H-M   'P 1'
#
loop_
_entity.id
_entity.type
_entity.pdbx_description
1 polymer ?
#
loop_
_entity_poly.entity_id
_entity_poly.type
_entity_poly.pdbx_seq_one_letter_code
_entity_poly.pdbx_strand_id
1 'polypeptide(L)'
;MPQRRKTAPLSPASASLRADARRNRALVLEAARSAFAEGGLAVPLGEIARRAGVGPGTVYRHFPSKEALFRATVVDRVRLFTDTARELAGAEDPGAVFFRYLNAVVRLSARNKGLRDALEASGEGAFQPSPGVESAFREALAVLLTRAQEAGAVRKDVGIEDVMSLLIGCLSMERRRGPDEAPGRMTALMCDSLRPGRHVTKLPPARPAPRNETGCAVCGGRVPSAHTGRPARYCGGACRQKAHRERARARNA
;
A
#
# COMPACT_ATOMS: atom_id res chain seq x y z
N MET A 1 -25.36 39.84 -23.98
CA MET A 1 -24.27 39.41 -24.87
C MET A 1 -22.94 39.49 -24.12
N PRO A 2 -22.44 38.41 -23.49
CA PRO A 2 -21.14 38.43 -22.82
C PRO A 2 -20.01 38.17 -23.82
N GLN A 3 -19.01 39.05 -23.84
CA GLN A 3 -17.84 38.94 -24.71
C GLN A 3 -16.94 37.78 -24.25
N ARG A 4 -16.73 36.80 -25.15
CA ARG A 4 -15.74 35.72 -25.02
C ARG A 4 -14.33 36.32 -24.96
N ARG A 5 -13.66 36.21 -23.81
CA ARG A 5 -12.20 36.41 -23.71
C ARG A 5 -11.48 35.35 -24.55
N LYS A 6 -10.84 35.77 -25.65
CA LYS A 6 -9.89 34.96 -26.42
C LYS A 6 -8.63 34.73 -25.57
N THR A 7 -8.33 33.47 -25.24
CA THR A 7 -7.01 33.05 -24.75
C THR A 7 -6.03 33.11 -25.91
N ALA A 8 -5.02 33.97 -25.81
CA ALA A 8 -3.93 34.05 -26.78
C ALA A 8 -3.02 32.81 -26.67
N PRO A 9 -2.51 32.26 -27.79
CA PRO A 9 -1.55 31.16 -27.76
C PRO A 9 -0.20 31.61 -27.18
N LEU A 10 0.41 30.76 -26.37
CA LEU A 10 1.69 31.00 -25.69
C LEU A 10 2.87 31.05 -26.69
N SER A 11 3.68 32.12 -26.65
CA SER A 11 4.86 32.27 -27.52
C SER A 11 5.90 31.15 -27.33
N PRO A 12 6.60 30.72 -28.40
CA PRO A 12 7.54 29.60 -28.39
C PRO A 12 8.70 29.76 -27.38
N ALA A 13 9.17 30.99 -27.14
CA ALA A 13 10.18 31.27 -26.11
C ALA A 13 9.71 30.90 -24.69
N SER A 14 8.43 31.15 -24.36
CA SER A 14 7.86 30.77 -23.05
C SER A 14 7.68 29.26 -22.88
N ALA A 15 7.47 28.53 -23.99
CA ALA A 15 7.40 27.08 -23.99
C ALA A 15 8.79 26.45 -23.78
N SER A 16 9.83 27.01 -24.41
CA SER A 16 11.22 26.56 -24.26
C SER A 16 11.73 26.70 -22.81
N LEU A 17 11.49 27.86 -22.17
CA LEU A 17 11.89 28.11 -20.78
C LEU A 17 11.19 27.16 -19.79
N ARG A 18 9.94 26.78 -20.06
CA ARG A 18 9.21 25.79 -19.24
C ARG A 18 9.77 24.38 -19.45
N ALA A 19 10.15 24.03 -20.67
CA ALA A 19 10.80 22.75 -20.94
C ALA A 19 12.16 22.66 -20.22
N ASP A 20 12.94 23.74 -20.22
CA ASP A 20 14.23 23.81 -19.51
C ASP A 20 14.05 23.71 -17.99
N ALA A 21 13.10 24.45 -17.42
CA ALA A 21 12.77 24.36 -16.00
C ALA A 21 12.33 22.93 -15.59
N ARG A 22 11.56 22.24 -16.44
CA ARG A 22 11.16 20.84 -16.22
C ARG A 22 12.35 19.89 -16.29
N ARG A 23 13.23 20.04 -17.28
CA ARG A 23 14.46 19.23 -17.42
C ARG A 23 15.39 19.42 -16.23
N ASN A 24 15.65 20.67 -15.84
CA ASN A 24 16.47 20.99 -14.68
C ASN A 24 15.88 20.42 -13.39
N ARG A 25 14.55 20.52 -13.22
CA ARG A 25 13.87 19.89 -12.08
C ARG A 25 14.08 18.37 -12.05
N ALA A 26 13.96 17.69 -13.18
CA ALA A 26 14.18 16.24 -13.27
C ALA A 26 15.63 15.86 -12.95
N LEU A 27 16.62 16.59 -13.48
CA LEU A 27 18.05 16.38 -13.16
C LEU A 27 18.34 16.55 -11.67
N VAL A 28 17.74 17.56 -11.04
CA VAL A 28 17.89 17.79 -9.60
C VAL A 28 17.26 16.66 -8.78
N LEU A 29 16.07 16.19 -9.16
CA LEU A 29 15.43 15.06 -8.49
C LEU A 29 16.26 13.78 -8.63
N GLU A 30 16.81 13.52 -9.82
CA GLU A 30 17.70 12.38 -10.06
C GLU A 30 18.92 12.42 -9.14
N ALA A 31 19.65 13.54 -9.16
CA ALA A 31 20.83 13.73 -8.31
C ALA A 31 20.50 13.62 -6.82
N ALA A 32 19.35 14.18 -6.40
CA ALA A 32 18.87 14.09 -5.03
C ALA A 32 18.54 12.65 -4.62
N ARG A 33 17.94 11.83 -5.51
CA ARG A 33 17.65 10.41 -5.23
C ARG A 33 18.93 9.64 -4.89
N SER A 34 19.99 9.81 -5.66
CA SER A 34 21.29 9.14 -5.40
C SER A 34 21.94 9.68 -4.13
N ALA A 35 22.01 11.01 -4.00
CA ALA A 35 22.66 11.68 -2.88
C ALA A 35 22.02 11.31 -1.53
N PHE A 36 20.69 11.34 -1.44
CA PHE A 36 19.99 10.98 -0.20
C PHE A 36 20.04 9.49 0.10
N ALA A 37 20.10 8.63 -0.93
CA ALA A 37 20.26 7.20 -0.72
C ALA A 37 21.61 6.86 -0.06
N GLU A 38 22.69 7.51 -0.50
CA GLU A 38 24.06 7.31 0.00
C GLU A 38 24.32 8.04 1.33
N GLY A 39 24.10 9.35 1.35
CA GLY A 39 24.55 10.24 2.42
C GLY A 39 23.47 10.63 3.43
N GLY A 40 22.21 10.24 3.19
CA GLY A 40 21.09 10.61 4.04
C GLY A 40 20.73 12.09 3.96
N LEU A 41 19.98 12.58 4.95
CA LEU A 41 19.60 14.00 5.03
C LEU A 41 20.76 14.91 5.43
N ALA A 42 22.00 14.42 5.54
CA ALA A 42 23.17 15.25 5.79
C ALA A 42 23.69 15.94 4.51
N VAL A 43 23.42 15.41 3.31
CA VAL A 43 24.03 15.91 2.06
C VAL A 43 23.66 17.37 1.75
N PRO A 44 24.61 18.29 1.55
CA PRO A 44 24.31 19.70 1.25
C PRO A 44 23.59 19.89 -0.09
N LEU A 45 22.71 20.90 -0.19
CA LEU A 45 22.03 21.24 -1.46
C LEU A 45 23.02 21.63 -2.57
N GLY A 46 24.13 22.29 -2.21
CA GLY A 46 25.18 22.64 -3.16
C GLY A 46 25.83 21.41 -3.82
N GLU A 47 26.03 20.33 -3.06
CA GLU A 47 26.54 19.07 -3.59
C GLU A 47 25.53 18.41 -4.54
N ILE A 48 24.23 18.47 -4.22
CA ILE A 48 23.17 17.99 -5.11
C ILE A 48 23.12 18.82 -6.40
N ALA A 49 23.25 20.15 -6.30
CA ALA A 49 23.29 21.04 -7.46
C ALA A 49 24.47 20.71 -8.39
N ARG A 50 25.65 20.47 -7.81
CA ARG A 50 26.87 20.05 -8.52
C ARG A 50 26.65 18.72 -9.25
N ARG A 51 26.08 17.71 -8.56
CA ARG A 51 25.76 16.40 -9.17
C ARG A 51 24.73 16.51 -10.30
N ALA A 52 23.78 17.42 -10.18
CA ALA A 52 22.76 17.67 -11.20
C ALA A 52 23.25 18.53 -12.37
N GLY A 53 24.47 19.08 -12.31
CA GLY A 53 24.99 19.99 -13.34
C GLY A 53 24.23 21.31 -13.44
N VAL A 54 23.58 21.76 -12.36
CA VAL A 54 22.81 23.02 -12.33
C VAL A 54 23.37 23.98 -11.28
N GLY A 55 23.13 25.28 -11.48
CA GLY A 55 23.50 26.30 -10.49
C GLY A 55 22.71 26.15 -9.17
N PRO A 56 23.31 26.43 -8.00
CA PRO A 56 22.62 26.36 -6.71
C PRO A 56 21.34 27.21 -6.66
N GLY A 57 21.35 28.40 -7.28
CA GLY A 57 20.17 29.27 -7.38
C GLY A 57 18.99 28.62 -8.10
N THR A 58 19.25 27.74 -9.07
CA THR A 58 18.21 26.96 -9.77
C THR A 58 17.56 25.94 -8.84
N VAL A 59 18.36 25.28 -7.99
CA VAL A 59 17.84 24.34 -6.98
C VAL A 59 16.97 25.08 -5.97
N TYR A 60 17.45 26.18 -5.39
CA TYR A 60 16.70 26.98 -4.41
C TYR A 60 15.39 27.55 -4.97
N ARG A 61 15.36 27.94 -6.25
CA ARG A 61 14.13 28.40 -6.92
C ARG A 61 13.08 27.30 -7.05
N HIS A 62 13.48 26.05 -7.29
CA HIS A 62 12.56 24.91 -7.44
C HIS A 62 12.22 24.22 -6.12
N PHE A 63 13.11 24.32 -5.13
CA PHE A 63 13.03 23.65 -3.85
C PHE A 63 13.54 24.61 -2.76
N PRO A 64 12.64 25.34 -2.10
CA PRO A 64 13.02 26.39 -1.15
C PRO A 64 13.70 25.86 0.12
N SER A 65 13.56 24.55 0.41
CA SER A 65 14.21 23.90 1.54
C SER A 65 14.68 22.49 1.21
N LYS A 66 15.55 21.94 2.05
CA LYS A 66 16.04 20.55 1.93
C LYS A 66 14.92 19.55 2.10
N GLU A 67 14.01 19.83 3.03
CA GLU A 67 12.81 19.04 3.27
C GLU A 67 11.91 19.08 2.03
N ALA A 68 11.72 20.25 1.41
CA ALA A 68 10.94 20.36 0.18
C ALA A 68 11.54 19.54 -0.98
N LEU A 69 12.87 19.56 -1.13
CA LEU A 69 13.59 18.72 -2.09
C LEU A 69 13.43 17.24 -1.76
N PHE A 70 13.61 16.85 -0.50
CA PHE A 70 13.47 15.47 -0.07
C PHE A 70 12.04 14.95 -0.30
N ARG A 71 11.01 15.70 0.08
CA ARG A 71 9.60 15.35 -0.18
C ARG A 71 9.35 15.13 -1.67
N ALA A 72 9.83 16.04 -2.50
CA ALA A 72 9.70 15.92 -3.95
C ALA A 72 10.45 14.70 -4.51
N THR A 73 11.61 14.38 -3.94
CA THR A 73 12.43 13.22 -4.30
C THR A 73 11.72 11.90 -3.99
N VAL A 74 11.04 11.81 -2.85
CA VAL A 74 10.24 10.62 -2.50
C VAL A 74 9.01 10.50 -3.40
N VAL A 75 8.30 11.60 -3.67
CA VAL A 75 7.18 11.61 -4.62
C VAL A 75 7.63 11.15 -6.01
N ASP A 76 8.77 11.65 -6.48
CA ASP A 76 9.38 11.24 -7.75
C ASP A 76 9.73 9.75 -7.76
N ARG A 77 10.31 9.23 -6.67
CA ARG A 77 10.58 7.79 -6.52
C ARG A 77 9.32 6.94 -6.61
N VAL A 78 8.23 7.33 -5.96
CA VAL A 78 6.96 6.59 -6.03
C VAL A 78 6.42 6.61 -7.46
N ARG A 79 6.50 7.75 -8.17
CA ARG A 79 6.12 7.82 -9.59
C ARG A 79 6.92 6.87 -10.47
N LEU A 80 8.24 6.80 -10.27
CA LEU A 80 9.08 5.86 -11.02
C LEU A 80 8.71 4.40 -10.74
N PHE A 81 8.36 4.05 -9.51
CA PHE A 81 7.82 2.72 -9.23
C PHE A 81 6.48 2.49 -9.94
N THR A 82 5.56 3.45 -9.88
CA THR A 82 4.28 3.39 -10.58
C THR A 82 4.46 3.17 -12.09
N ASP A 83 5.36 3.92 -12.73
CA ASP A 83 5.62 3.81 -14.16
C ASP A 83 6.27 2.47 -14.50
N THR A 84 7.22 2.01 -13.68
CA THR A 84 7.81 0.66 -13.81
C THR A 84 6.73 -0.43 -13.70
N ALA A 85 5.78 -0.31 -12.77
CA ALA A 85 4.68 -1.28 -12.65
C ALA A 85 3.78 -1.28 -13.90
N ARG A 86 3.51 -0.11 -14.48
CA ARG A 86 2.72 0.01 -15.72
C ARG A 86 3.43 -0.61 -16.92
N GLU A 87 4.74 -0.43 -17.04
CA GLU A 87 5.55 -1.06 -18.09
C GLU A 87 5.56 -2.59 -17.96
N LEU A 88 5.69 -3.09 -16.73
CA LEU A 88 5.60 -4.51 -16.40
C LEU A 88 4.18 -5.08 -16.57
N ALA A 89 3.21 -4.19 -16.71
CA ALA A 89 1.88 -4.34 -17.30
C ALA A 89 1.72 -5.55 -18.21
N GLY A 90 2.52 -5.58 -19.28
CA GLY A 90 2.38 -6.50 -20.41
C GLY A 90 3.26 -7.75 -20.38
N ALA A 91 4.01 -8.01 -19.31
CA ALA A 91 5.04 -9.03 -19.32
C ALA A 91 4.52 -10.47 -19.50
N GLU A 92 5.33 -11.31 -20.15
CA GLU A 92 5.01 -12.71 -20.49
C GLU A 92 4.88 -13.63 -19.26
N ASP A 93 5.64 -13.36 -18.20
CA ASP A 93 5.54 -14.05 -16.90
C ASP A 93 5.08 -13.08 -15.81
N PRO A 94 3.75 -12.85 -15.65
CA PRO A 94 3.22 -11.93 -14.66
C PRO A 94 3.57 -12.32 -13.22
N GLY A 95 3.68 -13.63 -12.94
CA GLY A 95 3.98 -14.14 -11.61
C GLY A 95 5.40 -13.78 -11.18
N ALA A 96 6.40 -14.15 -11.97
CA ALA A 96 7.79 -13.82 -11.65
C ALA A 96 8.02 -12.31 -11.65
N VAL A 97 7.35 -11.57 -12.54
CA VAL A 97 7.44 -10.10 -12.58
C VAL A 97 6.86 -9.46 -11.33
N PHE A 98 5.69 -9.90 -10.86
CA PHE A 98 5.08 -9.39 -9.64
C PHE A 98 6.02 -9.55 -8.42
N PHE A 99 6.54 -10.76 -8.20
CA PHE A 99 7.44 -11.01 -7.07
C PHE A 99 8.77 -10.24 -7.19
N ARG A 100 9.36 -10.16 -8.40
CA ARG A 100 10.57 -9.36 -8.63
C ARG A 100 10.33 -7.88 -8.37
N TYR A 101 9.18 -7.37 -8.80
CA TYR A 101 8.79 -5.98 -8.59
C TYR A 101 8.64 -5.66 -7.10
N LEU A 102 7.93 -6.47 -6.33
CA LEU A 102 7.79 -6.29 -4.87
C LEU A 102 9.16 -6.28 -4.17
N ASN A 103 10.04 -7.22 -4.52
CA ASN A 103 11.41 -7.27 -4.01
C ASN A 103 12.22 -6.01 -4.38
N ALA A 104 12.08 -5.52 -5.60
CA ALA A 104 12.76 -4.31 -6.06
C ALA A 104 12.29 -3.07 -5.27
N VAL A 105 10.98 -2.91 -5.06
CA VAL A 105 10.40 -1.80 -4.30
C VAL A 105 10.95 -1.77 -2.87
N VAL A 106 10.94 -2.91 -2.16
CA VAL A 106 11.45 -2.96 -0.79
C VAL A 106 12.96 -2.71 -0.76
N ARG A 107 13.73 -3.39 -1.60
CA ARG A 107 15.20 -3.26 -1.64
C ARG A 107 15.66 -1.84 -1.95
N LEU A 108 15.04 -1.17 -2.93
CA LEU A 108 15.39 0.19 -3.33
C LEU A 108 15.00 1.23 -2.28
N SER A 109 13.96 0.96 -1.51
CA SER A 109 13.48 1.86 -0.46
C SER A 109 14.24 1.65 0.86
N ALA A 110 14.54 0.40 1.24
CA ALA A 110 15.28 0.07 2.46
C ALA A 110 16.72 0.58 2.44
N ARG A 111 17.35 0.64 1.26
CA ARG A 111 18.70 1.19 1.07
C ARG A 111 18.76 2.72 1.07
N ASN A 112 17.63 3.41 1.18
CA ASN A 112 17.62 4.87 1.15
C ASN A 112 17.84 5.44 2.57
N LYS A 113 19.08 5.84 2.87
CA LYS A 113 19.43 6.44 4.17
C LYS A 113 18.58 7.67 4.49
N GLY A 114 18.31 8.53 3.52
CA GLY A 114 17.48 9.73 3.73
C GLY A 114 16.04 9.41 4.11
N LEU A 115 15.49 8.32 3.57
CA LEU A 115 14.16 7.83 3.99
C LEU A 115 14.17 7.30 5.42
N ARG A 116 15.25 6.64 5.85
CA ARG A 116 15.42 6.20 7.24
C ARG A 116 15.48 7.40 8.19
N ASP A 117 16.35 8.38 7.90
CA ASP A 117 16.54 9.60 8.70
C ASP A 117 15.22 10.39 8.84
N ALA A 118 14.50 10.60 7.73
CA ALA A 118 13.26 11.37 7.72
C ALA A 118 12.15 10.72 8.55
N LEU A 119 12.03 9.39 8.47
CA LEU A 119 11.02 8.64 9.20
C LEU A 119 11.39 8.44 10.68
N GLU A 120 12.67 8.46 11.04
CA GLU A 120 13.13 8.49 12.43
C GLU A 120 12.82 9.84 13.08
N ALA A 121 13.04 10.94 12.34
CA ALA A 121 12.76 12.30 12.81
C ALA A 121 11.26 12.63 12.95
N SER A 122 10.37 11.92 12.24
CA SER A 122 8.94 12.28 12.15
C SER A 122 8.00 11.47 13.07
N GLY A 123 8.47 10.44 13.77
CA GLY A 123 7.60 9.51 14.51
C GLY A 123 6.66 8.69 13.60
N GLU A 124 5.74 7.90 14.19
CA GLU A 124 4.88 6.92 13.49
C GLU A 124 3.96 7.50 12.38
N GLY A 125 3.88 8.82 12.25
CA GLY A 125 3.22 9.52 11.14
C GLY A 125 4.14 9.69 9.93
N ALA A 126 4.43 8.59 9.24
CA ALA A 126 5.32 8.58 8.08
C ALA A 126 4.95 9.61 7.00
N PHE A 127 5.97 10.21 6.39
CA PHE A 127 5.89 11.02 5.18
C PHE A 127 4.97 10.36 4.13
N GLN A 128 3.77 10.93 3.93
CA GLN A 128 2.80 10.44 2.96
C GLN A 128 3.02 11.15 1.62
N PRO A 129 3.17 10.42 0.50
CA PRO A 129 3.02 11.01 -0.82
C PRO A 129 1.68 11.74 -0.92
N SER A 130 1.58 12.72 -1.82
CA SER A 130 0.28 13.34 -2.11
C SER A 130 -0.75 12.26 -2.47
N PRO A 131 -2.03 12.36 -2.05
CA PRO A 131 -3.02 11.30 -2.23
C PRO A 131 -3.10 10.72 -3.65
N GLY A 132 -2.97 11.56 -4.69
CA GLY A 132 -3.02 11.09 -6.08
C GLY A 132 -1.83 10.22 -6.51
N VAL A 133 -0.65 10.41 -5.91
CA VAL A 133 0.55 9.60 -6.21
C VAL A 133 0.44 8.23 -5.56
N GLU A 134 -0.10 8.18 -4.33
CA GLU A 134 -0.38 6.93 -3.65
C GLU A 134 -1.45 6.11 -4.39
N SER A 135 -2.56 6.75 -4.80
CA SER A 135 -3.61 6.09 -5.59
C SER A 135 -3.05 5.50 -6.89
N ALA A 136 -2.26 6.29 -7.63
CA ALA A 136 -1.68 5.82 -8.89
C ALA A 136 -0.74 4.61 -8.70
N PHE A 137 0.06 4.60 -7.63
CA PHE A 137 0.91 3.46 -7.29
C PHE A 137 0.07 2.22 -6.93
N ARG A 138 -0.95 2.41 -6.09
CA ARG A 138 -1.89 1.35 -5.68
C ARG A 138 -2.59 0.72 -6.89
N GLU A 139 -3.10 1.54 -7.81
CA GLU A 139 -3.76 1.10 -9.04
C GLU A 139 -2.80 0.29 -9.93
N ALA A 140 -1.57 0.78 -10.15
CA ALA A 140 -0.59 0.09 -10.98
C ALA A 140 -0.18 -1.27 -10.38
N LEU A 141 -0.02 -1.33 -9.05
CA LEU A 141 0.29 -2.58 -8.36
C LEU A 141 -0.89 -3.55 -8.36
N ALA A 142 -2.13 -3.04 -8.27
CA ALA A 142 -3.34 -3.87 -8.38
C ALA A 142 -3.41 -4.59 -9.74
N VAL A 143 -3.04 -3.91 -10.84
CA VAL A 143 -2.98 -4.54 -12.17
C VAL A 143 -1.98 -5.71 -12.19
N LEU A 144 -0.77 -5.52 -11.63
CA LEU A 144 0.22 -6.60 -11.55
C LEU A 144 -0.27 -7.77 -10.68
N LEU A 145 -0.93 -7.47 -9.55
CA LEU A 145 -1.52 -8.49 -8.67
C LEU A 145 -2.57 -9.31 -9.42
N THR A 146 -3.52 -8.65 -10.09
CA THR A 146 -4.56 -9.32 -10.86
C THR A 146 -3.97 -10.24 -11.93
N ARG A 147 -2.99 -9.76 -12.71
CA ARG A 147 -2.34 -10.61 -13.72
C ARG A 147 -1.59 -11.80 -13.11
N ALA A 148 -0.93 -11.61 -11.98
CA ALA A 148 -0.24 -12.70 -11.28
C ALA A 148 -1.24 -13.74 -10.70
N GLN A 149 -2.42 -13.30 -10.28
CA GLN A 149 -3.53 -14.17 -9.86
C GLN A 149 -4.16 -14.92 -11.03
N GLU A 150 -4.34 -14.27 -12.18
CA GLU A 150 -4.83 -14.88 -13.42
C GLU A 150 -3.86 -15.95 -13.94
N ALA A 151 -2.55 -15.70 -13.83
CA ALA A 151 -1.49 -16.67 -14.13
C ALA A 151 -1.35 -17.79 -13.07
N GLY A 152 -2.15 -17.76 -11.99
CA GLY A 152 -2.12 -18.77 -10.93
C GLY A 152 -0.86 -18.73 -10.05
N ALA A 153 -0.06 -17.67 -10.13
CA ALA A 153 1.17 -17.51 -9.35
C ALA A 153 0.93 -16.91 -7.94
N VAL A 154 -0.22 -16.27 -7.75
CA VAL A 154 -0.64 -15.63 -6.48
C VAL A 154 -2.03 -16.14 -6.08
N ARG A 155 -2.25 -16.36 -4.77
CA ARG A 155 -3.54 -16.77 -4.22
C ARG A 155 -4.63 -15.70 -4.43
N LYS A 156 -5.88 -16.14 -4.67
CA LYS A 156 -7.00 -15.27 -5.08
C LYS A 156 -7.70 -14.52 -3.94
N ASP A 157 -7.44 -14.90 -2.70
CA ASP A 157 -8.02 -14.29 -1.50
C ASP A 157 -7.19 -13.13 -0.94
N VAL A 158 -6.08 -12.77 -1.59
CA VAL A 158 -5.27 -11.60 -1.27
C VAL A 158 -5.76 -10.39 -2.08
N GLY A 159 -6.08 -9.31 -1.38
CA GLY A 159 -6.40 -8.02 -1.97
C GLY A 159 -5.20 -7.08 -2.06
N ILE A 160 -5.36 -5.97 -2.79
CA ILE A 160 -4.31 -4.94 -2.89
C ILE A 160 -3.98 -4.29 -1.54
N GLU A 161 -4.97 -4.12 -0.66
CA GLU A 161 -4.75 -3.56 0.68
C GLU A 161 -3.85 -4.44 1.55
N ASP A 162 -3.94 -5.77 1.40
CA ASP A 162 -3.06 -6.71 2.08
C ASP A 162 -1.62 -6.56 1.57
N VAL A 163 -1.44 -6.48 0.25
CA VAL A 163 -0.13 -6.30 -0.38
C VAL A 163 0.50 -4.97 0.04
N MET A 164 -0.26 -3.88 0.04
CA MET A 164 0.21 -2.57 0.50
C MET A 164 0.64 -2.60 1.97
N SER A 165 -0.17 -3.22 2.84
CA SER A 165 0.13 -3.37 4.26
C SER A 165 1.41 -4.20 4.49
N LEU A 166 1.55 -5.30 3.74
CA LEU A 166 2.74 -6.15 3.79
C LEU A 166 4.00 -5.42 3.29
N LEU A 167 3.91 -4.61 2.24
CA LEU A 167 5.02 -3.78 1.76
C LEU A 167 5.46 -2.77 2.81
N ILE A 168 4.51 -2.03 3.40
CA ILE A 168 4.80 -1.06 4.46
C ILE A 168 5.43 -1.76 5.68
N GLY A 169 4.90 -2.93 6.05
CA GLY A 169 5.45 -3.77 7.12
C GLY A 169 6.87 -4.22 6.83
N CYS A 170 7.15 -4.74 5.64
CA CYS A 170 8.49 -5.14 5.20
C CYS A 170 9.46 -3.96 5.26
N LEU A 171 9.10 -2.81 4.69
CA LEU A 171 9.90 -1.60 4.76
C LEU A 171 10.23 -1.21 6.20
N SER A 172 9.24 -1.28 7.10
CA SER A 172 9.39 -0.94 8.51
C SER A 172 10.24 -1.95 9.29
N MET A 173 10.23 -3.23 8.90
CA MET A 173 11.06 -4.28 9.49
C MET A 173 12.50 -4.21 9.01
N GLU A 174 12.72 -4.00 7.70
CA GLU A 174 14.07 -3.88 7.13
C GLU A 174 14.82 -2.67 7.70
N ARG A 175 14.11 -1.61 8.14
CA ARG A 175 14.70 -0.47 8.86
C ARG A 175 15.33 -0.83 10.21
N ARG A 176 14.85 -1.89 10.86
CA ARG A 176 15.29 -2.34 12.20
C ARG A 176 16.40 -3.38 12.13
N ARG A 177 16.75 -3.87 10.94
CA ARG A 177 17.81 -4.85 10.74
C ARG A 177 19.18 -4.20 10.85
N GLY A 178 20.12 -4.93 11.44
CA GLY A 178 21.52 -4.51 11.54
C GLY A 178 22.22 -4.50 10.16
N PRO A 179 23.36 -3.80 10.04
CA PRO A 179 24.13 -3.72 8.77
C PRO A 179 24.63 -5.09 8.27
N ASP A 180 24.75 -6.08 9.16
CA ASP A 180 25.24 -7.44 8.84
C ASP A 180 24.12 -8.40 8.39
N GLU A 181 22.85 -7.99 8.48
CA GLU A 181 21.73 -8.81 8.03
C GLU A 181 21.44 -8.58 6.54
N ALA A 182 21.39 -9.68 5.77
CA ALA A 182 21.01 -9.62 4.37
C ALA A 182 19.61 -8.97 4.21
N PRO A 183 19.48 -7.87 3.45
CA PRO A 183 18.21 -7.19 3.27
C PRO A 183 17.27 -8.04 2.41
N GLY A 184 15.97 -7.96 2.70
CA GLY A 184 14.92 -8.58 1.89
C GLY A 184 14.50 -9.98 2.33
N ARG A 185 15.02 -10.53 3.44
CA ARG A 185 14.52 -11.79 4.00
C ARG A 185 13.02 -11.69 4.31
N MET A 186 12.58 -10.56 4.86
CA MET A 186 11.18 -10.38 5.20
C MET A 186 10.31 -10.28 3.94
N THR A 187 10.82 -9.63 2.90
CA THR A 187 10.15 -9.57 1.59
C THR A 187 10.09 -10.94 0.91
N ALA A 188 11.11 -11.78 1.06
CA ALA A 188 11.09 -13.14 0.55
C ALA A 188 10.00 -13.97 1.25
N LEU A 189 9.95 -13.96 2.58
CA LEU A 189 8.91 -14.64 3.37
C LEU A 189 7.50 -14.14 3.01
N MET A 190 7.35 -12.83 2.85
CA MET A 190 6.11 -12.22 2.37
C MET A 190 5.73 -12.76 0.98
N CYS A 191 6.66 -12.77 0.02
CA CYS A 191 6.39 -13.28 -1.33
C CYS A 191 5.97 -14.75 -1.30
N ASP A 192 6.63 -15.58 -0.49
CA ASP A 192 6.28 -16.99 -0.35
C ASP A 192 4.89 -17.20 0.25
N SER A 193 4.45 -16.35 1.18
CA SER A 193 3.09 -16.40 1.74
C SER A 193 1.97 -16.05 0.75
N LEU A 194 2.31 -15.37 -0.34
CA LEU A 194 1.38 -14.97 -1.42
C LEU A 194 1.20 -16.07 -2.48
N ARG A 195 2.12 -17.04 -2.53
CA ARG A 195 2.05 -18.15 -3.50
C ARG A 195 0.84 -19.05 -3.23
N PRO A 196 0.37 -19.82 -4.22
CA PRO A 196 -0.73 -20.75 -4.04
C PRO A 196 -0.24 -21.92 -3.19
N GLY A 197 -0.73 -22.03 -1.95
CA GLY A 197 -0.37 -23.10 -1.02
C GLY A 197 -1.57 -23.57 -0.21
N ARG A 198 -1.55 -24.83 0.27
CA ARG A 198 -2.59 -25.35 1.15
C ARG A 198 -2.33 -24.90 2.60
N HIS A 199 -3.32 -24.19 3.14
CA HIS A 199 -3.63 -23.94 4.56
C HIS A 199 -3.44 -22.51 5.08
N VAL A 200 -4.42 -22.16 5.90
CA VAL A 200 -4.86 -20.81 6.24
C VAL A 200 -4.64 -20.62 7.72
N THR A 201 -3.84 -19.62 8.08
CA THR A 201 -3.93 -19.00 9.41
C THR A 201 -5.37 -18.52 9.57
N LYS A 202 -6.19 -19.26 10.32
CA LYS A 202 -7.57 -18.86 10.61
C LYS A 202 -7.51 -17.69 11.58
N LEU A 203 -7.58 -16.47 11.05
CA LEU A 203 -7.76 -15.30 11.89
C LEU A 203 -9.16 -15.38 12.53
N PRO A 204 -9.29 -15.08 13.84
CA PRO A 204 -10.60 -14.86 14.43
C PRO A 204 -11.33 -13.77 13.61
N PRO A 205 -12.64 -13.89 13.36
CA PRO A 205 -13.37 -12.82 12.70
C PRO A 205 -13.21 -11.52 13.49
N ALA A 206 -13.09 -10.39 12.79
CA ALA A 206 -12.88 -9.05 13.36
C ALA A 206 -13.92 -8.64 14.42
N ARG A 207 -15.06 -9.33 14.44
CA ARG A 207 -16.00 -9.39 15.56
C ARG A 207 -16.16 -10.85 15.95
N PRO A 208 -16.05 -11.24 17.23
CA PRO A 208 -16.62 -12.51 17.64
C PRO A 208 -18.12 -12.44 17.32
N ALA A 209 -18.55 -13.12 16.25
CA ALA A 209 -19.96 -13.44 16.11
C ALA A 209 -20.37 -14.08 17.45
N PRO A 210 -21.52 -13.74 18.04
CA PRO A 210 -21.95 -14.35 19.27
C PRO A 210 -22.27 -15.82 18.99
N ARG A 211 -21.25 -16.68 19.03
CA ARG A 211 -21.36 -18.11 18.69
C ARG A 211 -22.18 -18.87 19.73
N ASN A 212 -22.48 -18.22 20.87
CA ASN A 212 -23.15 -18.82 22.03
C ASN A 212 -24.36 -18.01 22.52
N GLU A 213 -24.82 -16.97 21.82
CA GLU A 213 -26.10 -16.32 22.18
C GLU A 213 -27.25 -17.13 21.56
N THR A 214 -27.63 -18.20 22.26
CA THR A 214 -28.81 -18.97 21.91
C THR A 214 -30.06 -18.14 22.23
N GLY A 215 -30.65 -17.51 21.21
CA GLY A 215 -32.00 -16.94 21.29
C GLY A 215 -33.06 -18.03 21.17
N CYS A 216 -34.18 -17.87 21.88
CA CYS A 216 -35.28 -18.81 21.81
C CYS A 216 -35.94 -18.71 20.44
N ALA A 217 -36.06 -19.83 19.73
CA ALA A 217 -36.66 -19.88 18.39
C ALA A 217 -38.17 -19.52 18.34
N VAL A 218 -38.80 -19.17 19.46
CA VAL A 218 -40.24 -18.86 19.56
C VAL A 218 -40.48 -17.43 20.05
N CYS A 219 -39.71 -16.95 21.03
CA CYS A 219 -39.92 -15.63 21.63
C CYS A 219 -38.70 -14.70 21.53
N GLY A 220 -37.57 -15.16 20.97
CA GLY A 220 -36.33 -14.39 20.91
C GLY A 220 -35.59 -14.21 22.25
N GLY A 221 -36.19 -14.61 23.37
CA GLY A 221 -35.58 -14.50 24.70
C GLY A 221 -34.31 -15.34 24.87
N ARG A 222 -33.43 -14.94 25.80
CA ARG A 222 -32.15 -15.62 26.06
C ARG A 222 -32.39 -17.07 26.51
N VAL A 223 -31.73 -18.03 25.86
CA VAL A 223 -31.73 -19.43 26.28
C VAL A 223 -30.48 -19.68 27.13
N PRO A 224 -30.60 -20.36 28.28
CA PRO A 224 -29.44 -20.71 29.09
C PRO A 224 -28.41 -21.52 28.28
N SER A 225 -27.16 -21.08 28.27
CA SER A 225 -26.06 -21.85 27.67
C SER A 225 -25.72 -23.03 28.60
N ALA A 226 -25.88 -24.25 28.10
CA ALA A 226 -25.38 -25.43 28.82
C ALA A 226 -23.86 -25.54 28.60
N HIS A 227 -23.10 -25.81 29.66
CA HIS A 227 -21.64 -26.00 29.58
C HIS A 227 -21.24 -27.32 28.92
N THR A 228 -22.15 -28.31 28.86
CA THR A 228 -21.99 -29.57 28.12
C THR A 228 -23.33 -30.01 27.50
N GLY A 229 -23.29 -30.72 26.37
CA GLY A 229 -24.47 -31.25 25.69
C GLY A 229 -25.03 -30.35 24.56
N ARG A 230 -26.14 -30.79 23.95
CA ARG A 230 -26.79 -30.05 22.85
C ARG A 230 -27.45 -28.78 23.39
N PRO A 231 -27.15 -27.59 22.85
CA PRO A 231 -27.69 -26.34 23.37
C PRO A 231 -29.22 -26.34 23.34
N ALA A 232 -29.83 -25.83 24.42
CA ALA A 232 -31.27 -25.69 24.50
C ALA A 232 -31.75 -24.73 23.39
N ARG A 233 -32.81 -25.13 22.69
CA ARG A 233 -33.39 -24.35 21.56
C ARG A 233 -34.52 -23.40 22.01
N TYR A 234 -34.97 -23.54 23.26
CA TYR A 234 -36.12 -22.82 23.82
C TYR A 234 -35.84 -22.39 25.26
N CYS A 235 -36.28 -21.20 25.64
CA CYS A 235 -36.02 -20.61 26.97
C CYS A 235 -36.78 -21.29 28.12
N GLY A 236 -37.81 -22.10 27.83
CA GLY A 236 -38.62 -22.77 28.85
C GLY A 236 -39.70 -23.70 28.29
N GLY A 237 -40.51 -24.29 29.18
CA GLY A 237 -41.57 -25.24 28.84
C GLY A 237 -42.67 -24.66 27.93
N ALA A 238 -43.06 -23.40 28.16
CA ALA A 238 -44.08 -22.72 27.36
C ALA A 238 -43.67 -22.59 25.88
N CYS A 239 -42.44 -22.15 25.61
CA CYS A 239 -41.93 -22.04 24.24
C CYS A 239 -41.77 -23.41 23.57
N ARG A 240 -41.40 -24.46 24.32
CA ARG A 240 -41.38 -25.84 23.82
C ARG A 240 -42.77 -26.31 23.38
N GLN A 241 -43.78 -26.08 24.21
CA GLN A 241 -45.17 -26.48 23.90
C GLN A 241 -45.73 -25.71 22.69
N LYS A 242 -45.44 -24.40 22.59
CA LYS A 242 -45.87 -23.59 21.43
C LYS A 242 -45.26 -24.11 20.11
N ALA A 243 -43.95 -24.37 20.09
CA ALA A 243 -43.28 -24.94 18.93
C ALA A 243 -43.73 -26.38 18.57
N HIS A 244 -44.23 -27.14 19.55
CA HIS A 244 -44.83 -28.46 19.30
C HIS A 244 -46.20 -28.33 18.63
N ARG A 245 -47.06 -27.43 19.13
CA ARG A 245 -48.39 -27.17 18.55
C ARG A 245 -48.30 -26.64 17.13
N GLU A 246 -47.37 -25.71 16.85
CA GLU A 246 -47.15 -25.18 15.49
C GLU A 246 -46.72 -26.27 14.52
N ARG A 247 -45.82 -27.19 14.94
CA ARG A 247 -45.41 -28.32 14.10
C ARG A 247 -46.51 -29.36 13.90
N ALA A 248 -47.35 -29.61 14.91
CA ALA A 248 -48.50 -30.48 14.76
C ALA A 248 -49.53 -29.89 13.77
N ARG A 249 -49.76 -28.57 13.83
CA ARG A 249 -50.63 -27.86 12.86
C ARG A 249 -50.07 -27.94 11.44
N ALA A 250 -48.77 -27.70 11.26
CA ALA A 250 -48.11 -27.76 9.96
C ALA A 250 -48.01 -29.18 9.35
N ARG A 251 -48.23 -30.23 10.15
CA ARG A 251 -48.29 -31.63 9.68
C ARG A 251 -49.70 -32.08 9.31
N ASN A 252 -50.71 -31.40 9.83
CA ASN A 252 -52.13 -31.71 9.62
C ASN A 252 -52.80 -30.73 8.64
N ALA A 253 -52.01 -29.85 8.01
CA ALA A 253 -52.39 -28.92 6.94
C ALA A 253 -51.67 -29.35 5.66
#